data_AF-A0A671KDM2-F1
#
_entry.id   AF-A0A671KDM2-F1
#
_cell.length_a   1.000
_cell.length_b   1.000
_cell.length_c   1.000
_cell.angle_alpha   90.00
_cell.angle_beta   90.00
_cell.angle_gamma   90.00
#
_symmetry.space_group_name_H-M   'P 1'
#
loop_
_entity.id
_entity.type
_entity.pdbx_description
1 polymer ?
#
loop_
_entity_poly.entity_id
_entity_poly.type
_entity_poly.pdbx_seq_one_letter_code
_entity_poly.pdbx_strand_id
1 'polypeptide(L)' 'MGDKPLRLLASGDVEGRINALFNRVNAIQKKSGQFDLLLCVGEFFGNSPEAEAEWEAYKSGAKKGKVSF' A
#
# COMPACT_ATOMS: atom_id res chain seq x y z
N MET A 1 -10.16 -2.47 -29.50
CA MET A 1 -10.40 -2.20 -28.07
C MET A 1 -9.09 -1.65 -27.54
N GLY A 2 -9.00 -0.35 -27.25
CA GLY A 2 -7.72 0.24 -26.81
C GLY A 2 -7.47 -0.19 -25.38
N ASP A 3 -6.37 -0.92 -25.15
CA ASP A 3 -5.92 -1.26 -23.80
C ASP A 3 -5.80 0.02 -22.97
N LYS A 4 -6.52 0.07 -21.85
CA LYS A 4 -6.44 1.21 -20.93
C LYS A 4 -5.02 1.19 -20.34
N PRO A 5 -4.27 2.32 -20.36
CA PRO A 5 -2.91 2.32 -19.88
C PRO A 5 -2.89 1.99 -18.38
N LEU A 6 -2.15 0.93 -18.03
CA LEU A 6 -2.01 0.43 -16.66
C LEU A 6 -1.37 1.51 -15.78
N ARG A 7 -2.03 1.87 -14.68
CA ARG A 7 -1.57 2.89 -13.75
C ARG A 7 -0.94 2.23 -12.53
N LEU A 8 0.38 2.32 -12.46
CA LEU A 8 1.18 1.78 -11.36
C LEU A 8 1.55 2.88 -10.38
N LEU A 9 1.41 2.61 -9.09
CA LEU A 9 1.99 3.41 -8.02
C LEU A 9 3.17 2.64 -7.44
N ALA A 10 4.33 3.27 -7.33
CA ALA A 10 5.49 2.67 -6.66
C ALA A 10 5.75 3.40 -5.34
N SER A 11 5.98 2.65 -4.27
CA SER A 11 6.44 3.16 -2.98
C SER A 11 7.80 2.56 -2.66
N GLY A 12 8.76 3.44 -2.33
CA GLY A 12 10.04 3.05 -1.77
C GLY A 12 9.97 3.07 -0.24
N ASP A 13 10.62 2.10 0.39
CA ASP A 13 10.99 2.10 1.82
C ASP A 13 9.84 2.43 2.79
N VAL A 14 9.09 1.40 3.19
CA VAL A 14 7.91 1.55 4.05
C VAL A 14 8.27 1.36 5.52
N GLU A 15 9.35 0.64 5.82
CA GLU A 15 9.86 0.36 7.17
C GLU A 15 8.77 -0.11 8.15
N GLY A 16 7.80 -0.90 7.67
CA GLY A 16 6.71 -1.41 8.50
C GLY A 16 5.55 -0.45 8.75
N ARG A 17 5.61 0.78 8.22
CA ARG A 17 4.55 1.79 8.35
C ARG A 17 3.43 1.59 7.31
N ILE A 18 2.86 0.39 7.28
CA ILE A 18 1.88 -0.05 6.28
C ILE A 18 0.62 0.83 6.28
N ASN A 19 0.15 1.26 7.45
CA ASN A 19 -0.96 2.20 7.63
C ASN A 19 -0.67 3.56 7.01
N ALA A 20 0.54 4.09 7.22
CA ALA A 20 0.95 5.36 6.66
C ALA A 20 1.01 5.28 5.12
N LEU A 21 1.53 4.17 4.60
CA LEU A 21 1.52 3.87 3.17
C LEU A 21 0.10 3.89 2.62
N PHE A 22 -0.82 3.08 3.18
CA PHE A 22 -2.18 2.99 2.68
C PHE A 22 -2.94 4.33 2.75
N ASN A 23 -2.75 5.10 3.81
CA ASN A 23 -3.32 6.45 3.91
C ASN A 23 -2.81 7.37 2.79
N ARG A 24 -1.51 7.29 2.48
CA ARG A 24 -0.89 8.05 1.39
C ARG A 24 -1.41 7.61 0.03
N VAL A 25 -1.52 6.30 -0.22
CA VAL A 25 -2.11 5.75 -1.44
C VAL A 25 -3.55 6.24 -1.61
N ASN A 26 -4.35 6.20 -0.56
CA ASN A 26 -5.74 6.65 -0.60
C ASN A 26 -5.85 8.17 -0.88
N ALA A 27 -4.98 8.97 -0.29
CA ALA A 27 -4.90 10.41 -0.57
C ALA A 27 -4.49 10.69 -2.04
N ILE A 28 -3.56 9.92 -2.59
CA ILE A 28 -3.15 10.03 -4.00
C ILE A 28 -4.28 9.58 -4.91
N GLN A 29 -4.96 8.46 -4.62
CA GLN A 29 -6.11 8.00 -5.40
C GLN A 29 -7.23 9.04 -5.48
N LYS A 30 -7.52 9.74 -4.36
CA LYS A 30 -8.50 10.83 -4.34
C LYS A 30 -8.13 12.01 -5.24
N LYS A 31 -6.83 12.29 -5.43
CA LYS A 31 -6.35 13.42 -6.24
C LYS A 31 -6.10 13.06 -7.70
N SER A 32 -5.56 11.87 -7.95
CA SER A 32 -5.05 11.45 -9.25
C SER A 32 -5.92 10.38 -9.91
N GLY A 33 -6.95 9.86 -9.23
CA GLY A 33 -7.79 8.74 -9.68
C GLY A 33 -7.22 7.38 -9.29
N GLN A 34 -7.97 6.31 -9.59
CA GLN A 34 -7.58 4.93 -9.30
C GLN A 34 -6.29 4.50 -9.99
N PHE A 35 -5.57 3.58 -9.33
CA PHE A 35 -4.38 2.88 -9.83
C PHE A 35 -4.68 1.39 -9.82
N ASP A 36 -4.12 0.66 -10.77
CA ASP A 36 -4.33 -0.78 -10.94
C ASP A 36 -3.38 -1.61 -10.05
N LEU A 37 -2.20 -1.08 -9.73
CA LEU A 37 -1.18 -1.78 -8.95
C LEU A 37 -0.38 -0.84 -8.04
N LEU A 38 0.01 -1.37 -6.87
CA LEU A 38 0.96 -0.76 -5.94
C LEU A 38 2.21 -1.65 -5.84
N LEU A 39 3.35 -1.15 -6.29
CA LEU A 39 4.66 -1.77 -6.14
C LEU A 39 5.33 -1.23 -4.89
N CYS A 40 5.80 -2.11 -4.00
CA CYS A 40 6.58 -1.72 -2.83
C CYS A 40 8.02 -2.20 -3.04
N VAL A 41 8.98 -1.27 -3.00
CA VAL A 41 10.40 -1.52 -3.30
C VAL A 41 11.23 -1.13 -2.08
N GLY A 42 12.14 -2.00 -1.64
CA GLY A 42 12.94 -1.79 -0.43
C GLY A 42 12.36 -2.49 0.80
N GLU A 43 12.57 -1.92 1.99
CA GLU A 43 12.14 -2.53 3.25
C GLU A 43 10.64 -2.26 3.48
N PHE A 44 9.80 -3.28 3.30
CA PHE A 44 8.35 -3.13 3.44
C PHE A 44 7.85 -3.39 4.87
N PHE A 45 8.30 -4.49 5.46
CA PHE A 45 7.78 -5.01 6.72
C PHE A 45 8.38 -4.34 7.95
N GLY A 46 9.58 -3.74 7.84
CA GLY A 46 10.31 -3.20 8.97
C GLY A 46 10.81 -4.27 9.95
N ASN A 47 11.75 -3.91 10.80
CA ASN A 47 12.35 -4.82 11.79
C ASN A 47 11.87 -4.58 13.24
N SER A 48 10.89 -3.70 13.46
CA SER A 48 10.40 -3.40 14.80
C SER A 48 9.24 -4.32 15.22
N PRO A 49 9.06 -4.62 16.52
CA PRO A 49 7.92 -5.42 17.00
C PRO A 49 6.56 -4.81 16.64
N GLU A 50 6.47 -3.49 16.59
CA GLU A 50 5.25 -2.76 16.22
C GLU A 50 4.91 -2.97 14.74
N ALA A 51 5.94 -2.98 13.90
CA ALA A 51 5.82 -3.22 12.47
C ALA A 51 5.36 -4.65 12.15
N GLU A 52 5.91 -5.64 12.87
CA GLU A 52 5.47 -7.03 12.77
C GLU A 52 4.02 -7.20 13.24
N ALA A 53 3.63 -6.60 14.36
CA ALA A 53 2.25 -6.62 14.84
C ALA A 53 1.28 -5.95 13.84
N GLU A 54 1.71 -4.87 13.18
CA GLU A 54 0.92 -4.23 12.14
C GLU A 54 0.78 -5.13 10.91
N TRP A 55 1.86 -5.74 10.45
CA TRP A 55 1.84 -6.69 9.34
C TRP A 55 0.96 -7.90 9.63
N GLU A 56 1.07 -8.51 10.81
CA GLU A 56 0.25 -9.65 11.21
C GLU A 56 -1.24 -9.29 11.31
N ALA A 57 -1.58 -8.06 11.71
CA ALA A 57 -2.95 -7.58 11.65
C ALA A 57 -3.48 -7.48 10.20
N TYR A 58 -2.62 -7.09 9.24
CA TYR A 58 -2.98 -7.09 7.82
C TYR A 58 -3.06 -8.50 7.23
N LYS A 59 -2.12 -9.38 7.58
CA LYS A 59 -2.03 -10.77 7.10
C LYS A 59 -3.16 -11.65 7.61
N SER A 60 -3.57 -11.47 8.87
CA SER A 60 -4.74 -12.13 9.46
C SER A 60 -6.08 -11.61 8.94
N GLY A 61 -6.08 -10.50 8.20
CA GLY A 61 -7.29 -9.84 7.70
C GLY A 61 -8.04 -9.00 8.74
N ALA A 62 -7.51 -8.88 9.96
CA ALA A 62 -8.05 -8.01 11.01
C ALA A 62 -7.99 -6.52 10.61
N LYS A 63 -6.95 -6.12 9.87
CA LYS A 63 -6.86 -4.84 9.15
C LYS A 63 -6.95 -5.09 7.66
N LYS A 64 -7.90 -4.43 7.00
CA LYS A 64 -7.95 -4.37 5.53
C LYS A 64 -7.41 -3.04 5.07
N GLY A 65 -6.44 -3.07 4.15
CA GLY A 65 -6.04 -1.86 3.44
C GLY A 65 -7.27 -1.35 2.70
N LYS A 66 -7.74 -0.14 3.02
CA LYS A 66 -8.76 0.55 2.21
C LYS A 66 -8.09 1.03 0.92
N VAL A 67 -7.77 0.11 0.05
CA VAL A 67 -7.40 0.37 -1.34
C VAL A 67 -8.50 -0.24 -2.18
N SER A 68 -9.43 0.60 -2.60
CA SER A 68 -10.48 0.24 -3.55
C SER A 68 -9.85 0.34 -4.94
N PHE A 69 -9.43 -0.81 -5.49
CA PHE A 69 -9.09 -0.90 -6.91
C PHE A 69 -10.36 -0.75 -7.75
#